data_AF-A0A971UNF9-F1
#
_entry.id   AF-A0A971UNF9-F1
#
_cell.length_a   1.000
_cell.length_b   1.000
_cell.length_c   1.000
_cell.angle_alpha   90.00
_cell.angle_beta   90.00
_cell.angle_gamma   90.00
#
_symmetry.space_group_name_H-M   'P 1'
#
loop_
_entity.id
_entity.type
_entity.pdbx_description
1 polymer ?
#
loop_
_entity_poly.entity_id
_entity_poly.type
_entity_poly.pdbx_seq_one_letter_code
_entity_poly.pdbx_strand_id
1 'polypeptide(L)'
;MAFRLKYLDGIRTPASPALFVGKRCHSGLEDHYRHRMLGITLSPDEVIRRMDAGWGQAVVDEQMTFESTAGEAALRQQVAALVRAYLAQVPPDEPRPLAVEATMEVPLVDPLTGEDLGIPLLGIVDLVLDDPDGPVVRDFKTSSRSAPPFEVTHEVQLTSYSYLFRRST
;
A
#
# COMPACT_ATOMS: atom_id res chain seq x y z
N MET A 1 12.99 -11.98 -18.24
CA MET A 1 13.55 -13.07 -17.42
C MET A 1 13.01 -13.06 -15.99
N ALA A 2 13.04 -11.92 -15.28
CA ALA A 2 12.56 -11.82 -13.89
C ALA A 2 11.10 -12.27 -13.66
N PHE A 3 10.18 -11.91 -14.57
CA PHE A 3 8.77 -12.31 -14.47
C PHE A 3 8.61 -13.84 -14.39
N ARG A 4 9.26 -14.58 -15.30
CA ARG A 4 9.18 -16.04 -15.35
C ARG A 4 9.69 -16.69 -14.06
N LEU A 5 10.89 -16.32 -13.62
CA LEU A 5 11.50 -16.89 -12.42
C LEU A 5 10.62 -16.72 -11.17
N LYS A 6 10.01 -15.53 -11.03
CA LYS A 6 9.17 -15.21 -9.88
C LYS A 6 7.78 -15.85 -9.97
N TYR A 7 7.09 -15.66 -11.09
CA TYR A 7 5.65 -15.96 -11.20
C TYR A 7 5.35 -17.32 -11.84
N LEU A 8 6.24 -17.85 -12.70
CA LEU A 8 6.05 -19.16 -13.31
C LEU A 8 6.84 -20.25 -12.57
N ASP A 9 8.10 -19.95 -12.21
CA ASP A 9 8.98 -20.92 -11.55
C ASP A 9 8.87 -20.86 -10.01
N GLY A 10 8.11 -19.89 -9.47
CA GLY A 10 7.77 -19.80 -8.05
C GLY A 10 8.95 -19.50 -7.12
N ILE A 11 10.06 -18.97 -7.63
CA ILE A 11 11.25 -18.68 -6.83
C ILE A 11 10.94 -17.52 -5.88
N ARG A 12 10.94 -17.81 -4.57
CA ARG A 12 10.76 -16.82 -3.51
C ARG A 12 12.09 -16.17 -3.15
N THR A 13 12.07 -14.86 -2.99
CA THR A 13 13.21 -14.09 -2.48
C THR A 13 12.77 -13.46 -1.14
N PRO A 14 13.58 -13.58 -0.07
CA PRO A 14 13.31 -12.89 1.18
C PRO A 14 13.10 -11.39 0.96
N ALA A 15 12.26 -10.77 1.80
CA ALA A 15 12.07 -9.33 1.74
C ALA A 15 13.40 -8.61 2.02
N SER A 16 13.70 -7.57 1.23
CA SER A 16 14.77 -6.64 1.58
C SER A 16 14.33 -5.75 2.75
N PRO A 17 15.26 -5.18 3.54
CA PRO A 17 14.91 -4.22 4.60
C PRO A 17 13.99 -3.09 4.13
N ALA A 18 14.26 -2.54 2.93
CA ALA A 18 13.45 -1.44 2.37
C ALA A 18 12.03 -1.88 2.01
N LEU A 19 11.88 -3.07 1.41
CA LEU A 19 10.55 -3.62 1.09
C LEU A 19 9.77 -3.93 2.38
N PHE A 20 10.44 -4.48 3.39
CA PHE A 20 9.85 -4.76 4.68
C PHE A 20 9.34 -3.49 5.36
N VAL A 21 10.16 -2.42 5.40
CA VAL A 21 9.74 -1.09 5.91
C VAL A 21 8.51 -0.58 5.18
N GLY A 22 8.48 -0.66 3.84
CA GLY A 22 7.34 -0.25 3.04
C GLY A 22 6.05 -0.98 3.42
N LYS A 23 6.10 -2.32 3.47
CA LYS A 23 4.97 -3.16 3.88
C LYS A 23 4.48 -2.86 5.30
N ARG A 24 5.40 -2.61 6.24
CA ARG A 24 5.00 -2.24 7.61
C ARG A 24 4.33 -0.87 7.66
N CYS A 25 4.81 0.11 6.90
CA CYS A 25 4.16 1.42 6.81
C CYS A 25 2.75 1.29 6.24
N HIS A 26 2.57 0.56 5.14
CA HIS A 26 1.26 0.25 4.54
C HIS A 26 0.31 -0.38 5.55
N SER A 27 0.73 -1.44 6.24
CA SER A 27 -0.07 -2.11 7.27
C SER A 27 -0.51 -1.17 8.40
N GLY A 28 0.33 -0.20 8.79
CA GLY A 28 -0.04 0.83 9.77
C GLY A 28 -1.09 1.81 9.26
N LEU A 29 -0.94 2.26 8.01
CA LEU A 29 -1.90 3.16 7.37
C LEU A 29 -3.24 2.46 7.07
N GLU A 30 -3.21 1.19 6.65
CA GLU A 30 -4.37 0.33 6.51
C GLU A 30 -5.17 0.27 7.83
N ASP A 31 -4.51 -0.03 8.95
CA ASP A 31 -5.15 -0.10 10.26
C ASP A 31 -5.77 1.25 10.65
N HIS A 32 -5.03 2.35 10.46
CA HIS A 32 -5.53 3.70 10.70
C HIS A 32 -6.80 4.00 9.88
N TYR A 33 -6.75 3.80 8.56
CA TYR A 33 -7.84 4.16 7.66
C TYR A 33 -9.05 3.23 7.78
N ARG A 34 -8.86 1.93 8.07
CA ARG A 34 -9.97 1.01 8.37
C ARG A 34 -10.71 1.41 9.64
N HIS A 35 -10.01 1.88 10.68
CA HIS A 35 -10.67 2.42 11.86
C HIS A 35 -11.44 3.70 11.53
N ARG A 36 -10.90 4.57 10.68
CA ARG A 36 -11.61 5.77 10.20
C ARG A 36 -12.86 5.44 9.38
N MET A 37 -12.85 4.35 8.61
CA MET A 37 -14.07 3.84 7.95
C MET A 37 -15.17 3.48 8.96
N LEU A 38 -14.83 3.14 10.20
CA LEU A 38 -15.78 2.82 11.28
C LEU A 38 -16.11 4.04 12.16
N GLY A 39 -15.61 5.23 11.83
CA GLY A 39 -15.77 6.44 12.65
C GLY A 39 -14.86 6.48 13.87
N ILE A 40 -13.81 5.65 13.91
CA ILE A 40 -12.84 5.59 15.01
C ILE A 40 -11.54 6.27 14.55
N THR A 41 -11.10 7.27 15.29
CA THR A 41 -9.81 7.93 15.03
C THR A 41 -8.75 7.41 15.98
N LEU A 42 -7.78 6.66 15.45
CA LEU A 42 -6.60 6.24 16.22
C LEU A 42 -5.57 7.36 16.26
N SER A 43 -5.00 7.61 17.44
CA SER A 43 -3.81 8.45 17.57
C SER A 43 -2.58 7.80 16.91
N PRO A 44 -1.56 8.58 16.50
CA PRO A 44 -0.33 8.02 15.95
C PRO A 44 0.35 6.99 16.87
N ASP A 45 0.31 7.20 18.19
CA ASP A 45 0.89 6.28 19.17
C ASP A 45 0.13 4.95 19.23
N GLU A 46 -1.19 4.97 19.08
CA GLU A 46 -1.99 3.74 19.04
C GLU A 46 -1.73 2.91 17.79
N VAL A 47 -1.59 3.57 16.63
CA VAL A 47 -1.21 2.90 15.37
C VAL A 47 0.15 2.24 15.53
N ILE A 48 1.15 2.98 16.00
CA ILE A 48 2.52 2.45 16.18
C ILE A 48 2.55 1.28 17.16
N ARG A 49 1.83 1.38 18.30
CA ARG A 49 1.73 0.30 19.28
C ARG A 49 1.14 -0.98 18.68
N ARG A 50 0.11 -0.86 17.83
CA ARG A 50 -0.49 -2.01 17.13
C ARG A 50 0.46 -2.62 16.11
N MET A 51 1.19 -1.79 15.39
CA MET A 51 2.22 -2.25 14.45
C MET A 51 3.34 -3.03 15.15
N ASP A 52 3.78 -2.57 16.33
CA ASP A 52 4.78 -3.24 17.15
C ASP A 52 4.29 -4.59 17.67
N ALA A 53 3.02 -4.68 18.08
CA ALA A 53 2.41 -5.94 18.51
C ALA A 53 2.39 -6.99 17.38
N GLY A 54 2.23 -6.56 16.12
CA GLY A 54 2.26 -7.43 14.95
C GLY A 54 3.65 -7.66 14.35
N TRP A 55 4.71 -7.06 14.89
CA TRP A 55 6.03 -7.06 14.25
C TRP A 55 6.62 -8.47 14.09
N GLY A 56 6.59 -9.28 15.15
CA GLY A 56 7.16 -10.63 15.12
C GLY A 56 6.51 -11.53 14.06
N GLN A 57 5.18 -11.44 13.92
CA GLN A 57 4.46 -12.19 12.88
C GLN A 57 4.86 -11.71 11.48
N ALA A 58 4.96 -10.39 11.26
CA ALA A 58 5.40 -9.84 9.99
C ALA A 58 6.82 -10.31 9.59
N VAL A 59 7.74 -10.42 10.56
CA VAL A 59 9.09 -10.95 10.31
C VAL A 59 9.03 -12.38 9.78
N VAL A 60 8.18 -13.22 10.37
CA VAL A 60 7.98 -14.62 9.93
C VAL A 60 7.37 -14.67 8.54
N ASP A 61 6.28 -13.95 8.31
CA ASP A 61 5.53 -13.97 7.05
C ASP A 61 6.38 -13.51 5.85
N GLU A 62 7.21 -12.50 6.08
CA GLU A 62 8.09 -11.90 5.06
C GLU A 62 9.45 -12.59 4.94
N GLN A 63 9.70 -13.61 5.76
CA GLN A 63 11.00 -14.29 5.88
C GLN A 63 12.15 -13.30 6.06
N MET A 64 11.89 -12.23 6.82
CA MET A 64 12.82 -11.12 7.00
C MET A 64 13.96 -11.53 7.92
N THR A 65 15.19 -11.19 7.52
CA THR A 65 16.38 -11.38 8.34
C THR A 65 17.04 -10.04 8.62
N PHE A 66 17.52 -9.87 9.85
CA PHE A 66 18.19 -8.66 10.29
C PHE A 66 19.69 -8.92 10.46
N GLU A 67 20.50 -7.93 10.13
CA GLU A 67 21.96 -8.01 10.33
C GLU A 67 22.33 -8.11 11.82
N SER A 68 21.52 -7.50 12.69
CA SER A 68 21.66 -7.54 14.15
C SER A 68 20.37 -7.11 14.84
N THR A 69 20.28 -7.32 16.15
CA THR A 69 19.20 -6.77 16.99
C THR A 69 19.12 -5.24 16.91
N ALA A 70 20.27 -4.56 16.79
CA ALA A 70 20.32 -3.11 16.61
C ALA A 70 19.79 -2.69 15.23
N GLY A 71 20.08 -3.47 14.19
CA GLY A 71 19.53 -3.26 12.84
C GLY A 71 18.01 -3.44 12.80
N GLU A 72 17.48 -4.46 13.47
CA GLU A 72 16.03 -4.63 13.63
C GLU A 72 15.40 -3.43 14.34
N ALA A 73 15.98 -2.99 15.46
CA ALA A 73 15.47 -1.84 16.22
C ALA A 73 15.48 -0.54 15.38
N ALA A 74 16.51 -0.34 14.55
CA ALA A 74 16.57 0.80 13.64
C ALA A 74 15.45 0.79 12.59
N LEU A 75 15.13 -0.37 12.01
CA LEU A 75 14.02 -0.50 11.07
C LEU A 75 12.66 -0.29 11.75
N ARG A 76 12.46 -0.80 12.97
CA ARG A 76 11.27 -0.53 13.78
C ARG A 76 11.08 0.98 14.00
N GLN A 77 12.15 1.65 14.43
CA GLN A 77 12.13 3.10 14.65
C GLN A 77 11.84 3.87 13.36
N GLN A 78 12.44 3.46 12.24
CA GLN A 78 12.20 4.08 10.94
C GLN A 78 10.74 4.00 10.52
N VAL A 79 10.13 2.82 10.65
CA VAL A 79 8.70 2.60 10.35
C VAL A 79 7.83 3.50 11.22
N ALA A 80 8.06 3.51 12.54
CA ALA A 80 7.30 4.36 13.46
C ALA A 80 7.44 5.85 13.14
N ALA A 81 8.64 6.30 12.77
CA ALA A 81 8.89 7.69 12.38
C ALA A 81 8.16 8.08 11.09
N LEU A 82 8.17 7.21 10.06
CA LEU A 82 7.49 7.46 8.79
C LEU A 82 5.96 7.54 8.98
N VAL A 83 5.38 6.58 9.70
CA VAL A 83 3.93 6.59 9.98
C VAL A 83 3.54 7.82 10.79
N ARG A 84 4.30 8.17 11.83
CA ARG A 84 4.06 9.38 12.62
C ARG A 84 4.12 10.65 11.76
N ALA A 85 5.14 10.77 10.92
CA ALA A 85 5.32 11.92 10.05
C ALA A 85 4.19 12.06 9.02
N TYR A 86 3.67 10.94 8.50
CA TYR A 86 2.50 10.93 7.64
C TYR A 86 1.24 11.38 8.39
N LEU A 87 0.93 10.75 9.53
CA LEU A 87 -0.28 11.04 10.30
C LEU A 87 -0.31 12.48 10.86
N ALA A 88 0.85 13.08 11.12
CA ALA A 88 0.95 14.48 11.51
C ALA A 88 0.60 15.47 10.37
N GLN A 89 0.63 15.02 9.12
CA GLN A 89 0.28 15.81 7.95
C GLN A 89 -1.15 15.54 7.44
N VAL A 90 -1.83 14.53 8.00
CA VAL A 90 -3.24 14.25 7.65
C VAL A 90 -4.10 15.41 8.17
N PRO A 91 -4.86 16.08 7.29
CA PRO A 91 -5.66 17.22 7.72
C PRO A 91 -6.87 16.74 8.56
N PRO A 92 -7.31 17.52 9.57
CA PRO A 92 -8.42 17.11 10.45
C PRO A 92 -9.75 16.89 9.73
N ASP A 93 -9.94 17.57 8.60
CA ASP A 93 -11.12 17.54 7.74
C ASP A 93 -10.95 16.61 6.53
N GLU A 94 -9.92 15.75 6.52
CA GLU A 94 -9.78 14.76 5.46
C GLU A 94 -11.06 13.92 5.32
N PRO A 95 -11.58 13.73 4.10
CA PRO A 95 -12.79 12.97 3.89
C PRO A 95 -12.74 11.55 4.45
N ARG A 96 -13.91 10.95 4.65
CA ARG A 96 -14.00 9.55 5.06
C ARG A 96 -13.47 8.66 3.93
N PRO A 97 -12.75 7.57 4.25
CA PRO A 97 -12.38 6.59 3.24
C PRO A 97 -13.62 5.86 2.70
N LEU A 98 -13.69 5.73 1.37
CA LEU A 98 -14.62 4.85 0.66
C LEU A 98 -14.11 3.41 0.62
N ALA A 99 -12.80 3.24 0.48
CA ALA A 99 -12.15 1.95 0.40
C ALA A 99 -10.72 2.02 0.97
N VAL A 100 -10.26 0.94 1.62
CA VAL A 100 -8.93 0.84 2.24
C VAL A 100 -8.39 -0.58 2.02
N GLU A 101 -7.22 -0.70 1.41
CA GLU A 101 -6.61 -1.99 0.99
C GLU A 101 -7.64 -2.89 0.30
N ALA A 102 -8.35 -2.32 -0.67
CA ALA A 102 -9.49 -2.96 -1.31
C ALA A 102 -9.05 -3.74 -2.54
N THR A 103 -9.33 -5.04 -2.55
CA THR A 103 -9.19 -5.88 -3.73
C THR A 103 -10.27 -5.51 -4.75
N MET A 104 -9.86 -5.14 -5.94
CA MET A 104 -10.73 -4.83 -7.07
C MET A 104 -10.30 -5.68 -8.26
N GLU A 105 -11.28 -6.22 -8.98
CA GLU A 105 -11.04 -6.99 -10.19
C GLU A 105 -12.06 -6.68 -11.27
N VAL A 106 -11.59 -6.69 -12.51
CA VAL A 106 -12.42 -6.61 -13.73
C VAL A 106 -11.79 -7.49 -14.81
N PRO A 107 -12.53 -7.95 -15.83
CA PRO A 107 -11.93 -8.67 -16.95
C PRO A 107 -10.80 -7.85 -17.60
N LEU A 108 -9.65 -8.48 -17.83
CA LEU A 108 -8.57 -7.85 -18.59
C LEU A 108 -8.91 -7.95 -20.08
N VAL A 109 -9.24 -6.80 -20.65
CA VAL A 109 -9.59 -6.68 -22.07
C VAL A 109 -8.46 -6.02 -22.85
N ASP A 110 -8.22 -6.47 -24.07
CA ASP A 110 -7.37 -5.75 -25.03
C ASP A 110 -8.06 -4.41 -25.38
N PRO A 111 -7.42 -3.26 -25.11
CA PRO A 111 -8.05 -1.95 -25.31
C PRO A 111 -8.24 -1.58 -26.79
N LEU A 112 -7.58 -2.27 -27.72
CA LEU A 112 -7.67 -2.03 -29.16
C LEU A 112 -8.72 -2.92 -29.82
N THR A 113 -8.82 -4.19 -29.40
CA THR A 113 -9.72 -5.18 -30.04
C THR A 113 -11.00 -5.41 -29.24
N GLY A 114 -11.01 -5.10 -27.94
CA GLY A 114 -12.10 -5.44 -27.02
C GLY A 114 -12.15 -6.93 -26.64
N GLU A 115 -11.15 -7.72 -27.03
CA GLU A 115 -11.06 -9.14 -26.68
C GLU A 115 -10.83 -9.31 -25.17
N ASP A 116 -11.59 -10.20 -24.54
CA ASP A 116 -11.33 -10.66 -23.17
C ASP A 116 -10.18 -11.66 -23.18
N LEU A 117 -9.11 -11.34 -22.45
CA LEU A 117 -7.89 -12.15 -22.40
C LEU A 117 -8.01 -13.36 -21.48
N GLY A 118 -9.19 -13.60 -20.89
CA GLY A 118 -9.49 -14.78 -20.07
C GLY A 118 -8.87 -14.76 -18.68
N ILE A 119 -8.30 -13.61 -18.26
CA ILE A 119 -7.74 -13.37 -16.94
C ILE A 119 -8.25 -12.02 -16.39
N PRO A 120 -8.37 -11.86 -15.07
CA PRO A 120 -8.75 -10.57 -14.51
C PRO A 120 -7.55 -9.60 -14.45
N LEU A 121 -7.83 -8.32 -14.61
CA LEU A 121 -6.99 -7.26 -14.03
C LEU A 121 -7.35 -7.18 -12.55
N LEU A 122 -6.44 -7.58 -11.69
CA LEU A 122 -6.58 -7.55 -10.23
C LEU A 122 -5.67 -6.45 -9.65
N GLY A 123 -6.22 -5.61 -8.78
CA GLY A 123 -5.46 -4.62 -8.03
C GLY A 123 -5.87 -4.59 -6.56
N ILE A 124 -4.94 -4.19 -5.69
CA ILE A 124 -5.23 -3.87 -4.29
C ILE A 124 -4.99 -2.37 -4.14
N VAL A 125 -6.06 -1.61 -3.97
CA VAL A 125 -6.00 -0.14 -3.89
C VAL A 125 -5.82 0.27 -2.45
N ASP A 126 -4.71 0.95 -2.14
CA ASP A 126 -4.33 1.34 -0.77
C ASP A 126 -5.44 2.16 -0.09
N LEU A 127 -5.91 3.23 -0.76
CA LEU A 127 -6.90 4.15 -0.21
C LEU A 127 -7.73 4.84 -1.31
N VAL A 128 -9.03 4.91 -1.09
CA VAL A 128 -9.94 5.80 -1.83
C VAL A 128 -10.66 6.71 -0.84
N LEU A 129 -10.60 8.02 -1.07
CA LEU A 129 -11.27 9.04 -0.26
C LEU A 129 -12.50 9.61 -0.97
N ASP A 130 -13.55 9.92 -0.22
CA ASP A 130 -14.77 10.56 -0.70
C ASP A 130 -14.62 12.09 -0.81
N ASP A 131 -13.74 12.55 -1.70
CA ASP A 131 -13.47 13.98 -1.87
C ASP A 131 -14.69 14.72 -2.47
N PRO A 132 -14.96 15.98 -2.08
CA PRO A 132 -16.10 16.75 -2.61
C PRO A 132 -16.19 16.83 -4.13
N ASP A 133 -15.06 16.81 -4.84
CA ASP A 133 -14.99 16.86 -6.30
C ASP A 133 -15.05 15.45 -6.96
N GLY A 134 -15.23 14.41 -6.15
CA GLY A 134 -15.35 13.01 -6.56
C GLY A 134 -14.24 12.13 -5.95
N PRO A 135 -14.37 10.80 -6.02
CA PRO A 135 -13.44 9.89 -5.35
C PRO A 135 -11.97 10.07 -5.77
N VAL A 136 -11.09 10.16 -4.79
CA VAL A 136 -9.63 10.30 -5.00
C VAL A 136 -8.93 9.01 -4.60
N VAL A 137 -8.25 8.39 -5.57
CA VAL A 137 -7.37 7.22 -5.36
C VAL A 137 -6.00 7.69 -4.88
N ARG A 138 -5.48 7.08 -3.80
CA ARG A 138 -4.14 7.35 -3.27
C ARG A 138 -3.34 6.05 -3.18
N ASP A 139 -2.05 6.14 -3.50
CA ASP A 139 -1.06 5.09 -3.33
C ASP A 139 0.07 5.62 -2.43
N PHE A 140 0.48 4.82 -1.44
CA PHE A 140 1.50 5.20 -0.48
C PHE A 140 2.88 4.74 -0.93
N LYS A 141 3.83 5.68 -1.03
CA LYS A 141 5.25 5.37 -1.30
C LYS A 141 6.14 5.73 -0.13
N THR A 142 7.04 4.81 0.23
CA THR A 142 8.08 5.02 1.25
C THR A 142 9.47 5.23 0.64
N SER A 143 9.55 5.47 -0.66
CA SER A 143 10.81 5.76 -1.35
C SER A 143 11.37 7.12 -0.91
N SER A 144 12.69 7.19 -0.72
CA SER A 144 13.37 8.42 -0.30
C SER A 144 13.43 9.52 -1.38
N ARG A 145 13.08 9.19 -2.64
CA ARG A 145 12.98 10.13 -3.75
C ARG A 145 11.53 10.25 -4.17
N SER A 146 11.04 11.48 -4.29
CA SER A 146 9.81 11.77 -5.02
C SER A 146 10.09 11.65 -6.52
N ALA A 147 9.20 10.95 -7.24
CA ALA A 147 9.26 10.91 -8.70
C ALA A 147 9.01 12.33 -9.26
N PRO A 148 9.79 12.80 -10.24
CA PRO A 148 9.50 14.06 -10.92
C PRO A 148 8.11 14.02 -11.57
N PRO A 149 7.37 15.15 -11.68
CA PRO A 149 5.97 15.17 -12.09
C PRO A 149 5.63 14.44 -13.41
N PHE A 150 6.58 14.37 -14.36
CA PHE A 150 6.37 13.69 -15.65
C PHE A 150 6.41 12.15 -15.55
N GLU A 151 7.03 11.59 -14.50
CA GLU A 151 7.01 10.15 -14.24
C GLU A 151 5.67 9.73 -13.63
N VAL A 152 5.00 10.63 -12.90
CA VAL A 152 3.67 10.41 -12.32
C VAL A 152 2.59 10.30 -13.40
N THR A 153 2.71 11.01 -14.53
CA THR A 153 1.72 10.95 -15.62
C THR A 153 1.79 9.65 -16.44
N HIS A 154 2.88 8.88 -16.31
CA HIS A 154 3.07 7.58 -16.98
C HIS A 154 3.03 6.42 -15.97
N GLU A 155 2.55 6.70 -14.77
CA GLU A 155 2.49 5.74 -13.68
C GLU A 155 1.30 4.79 -13.93
N VAL A 156 1.65 3.54 -14.29
CA VAL A 156 0.68 2.51 -14.67
C VAL A 156 -0.21 2.15 -13.49
N GLN A 157 0.30 2.16 -12.25
CA GLN A 157 -0.42 1.67 -11.07
C GLN A 157 -1.66 2.53 -10.75
N LEU A 158 -1.52 3.85 -10.59
CA LEU A 158 -2.59 4.80 -10.33
C LEU A 158 -3.59 4.86 -11.49
N THR A 159 -3.11 4.72 -12.72
CA THR A 159 -3.97 4.63 -13.90
C THR A 159 -4.81 3.34 -13.85
N SER A 160 -4.19 2.20 -13.55
CA SER A 160 -4.87 0.92 -13.37
C SER A 160 -5.84 0.95 -12.20
N TYR A 161 -5.49 1.55 -11.06
CA TYR A 161 -6.36 1.68 -9.89
C TYR A 161 -7.57 2.56 -10.19
N SER A 162 -7.36 3.69 -10.87
CA SER A 162 -8.45 4.57 -11.32
C SER A 162 -9.40 3.85 -12.28
N TYR A 163 -8.85 3.05 -13.20
CA TYR A 163 -9.65 2.21 -14.11
C TYR A 163 -10.44 1.14 -13.35
N LEU A 164 -9.79 0.41 -12.44
CA LEU A 164 -10.42 -0.62 -11.62
C LEU A 164 -11.57 -0.04 -10.78
N PHE A 165 -11.31 1.05 -10.06
CA PHE A 165 -12.33 1.71 -9.25
C PHE A 165 -13.55 2.12 -10.07
N ARG A 166 -13.34 2.78 -11.22
CA ARG A 166 -14.43 3.20 -12.12
C ARG A 166 -15.24 2.07 -12.76
N ARG A 167 -14.68 0.86 -12.84
CA ARG A 167 -15.31 -0.29 -13.51
C ARG A 167 -15.91 -1.30 -12.54
N SER A 168 -15.54 -1.20 -11.25
CA SER A 168 -16.02 -2.05 -10.16
C SER A 168 -17.04 -1.38 -9.24
N THR A 169 -17.20 -0.05 -9.36
CA THR A 169 -18.23 0.76 -8.68
C THR A 169 -19.22 1.31 -9.70
#